data_AF-A0A442DXD8-F1
#
_entry.id   AF-A0A442DXD8-F1
#
_cell.length_a   1.000
_cell.length_b   1.000
_cell.length_c   1.000
_cell.angle_alpha   90.00
_cell.angle_beta   90.00
_cell.angle_gamma   90.00
#
_symmetry.space_group_name_H-M   'P 1'
#
loop_
_entity.id
_entity.type
_entity.pdbx_description
1 polymer ?
#
loop_
_entity_poly.entity_id
_entity_poly.type
_entity_poly.pdbx_seq_one_letter_code
_entity_poly.pdbx_strand_id
1 'polypeptide(L)'
;MLKEFQEFISKGNVMDLAVGVIIGAAFGKIVDSLVNDIIMPFIGALGGVDFSNYFIGLSHNVTATNLADARKQGAVFAYGNFITVALNFLILAFIIFLMVKAVNNLRKRLEREK
;
A
#
# COMPACT_ATOMS: atom_id res chain seq x y z
N MET A 1 -15.73 -21.00 -29.68
CA MET A 1 -14.77 -20.93 -28.57
C MET A 1 -13.53 -20.09 -28.89
N LEU A 2 -12.49 -20.59 -29.59
CA LEU A 2 -11.25 -19.80 -29.82
C LEU A 2 -11.47 -18.54 -30.70
N LYS A 3 -12.29 -18.64 -31.75
CA LYS A 3 -12.65 -17.47 -32.59
C LYS A 3 -13.53 -16.45 -31.85
N GLU A 4 -14.52 -16.92 -31.10
CA GLU A 4 -15.39 -16.07 -30.25
C GLU A 4 -14.60 -15.41 -29.12
N PHE A 5 -13.62 -16.11 -28.56
CA PHE A 5 -12.70 -15.56 -27.56
C PHE A 5 -11.81 -14.49 -28.17
N GLN A 6 -11.27 -14.72 -29.38
CA GLN A 6 -10.51 -13.72 -30.13
C GLN A 6 -11.37 -12.48 -30.44
N GLU A 7 -12.62 -12.64 -30.90
CA GLU A 7 -13.54 -11.52 -31.11
C GLU A 7 -13.88 -10.76 -29.82
N PHE A 8 -13.96 -11.47 -28.68
CA PHE A 8 -14.23 -10.87 -27.39
C PHE A 8 -13.06 -9.99 -26.88
N ILE A 9 -11.82 -10.48 -26.95
CA ILE A 9 -10.62 -9.70 -26.58
C ILE A 9 -10.27 -8.61 -27.61
N SER A 10 -10.72 -8.75 -28.86
CA SER A 10 -10.57 -7.71 -29.89
C SER A 10 -11.42 -6.46 -29.61
N LYS A 11 -12.35 -6.52 -28.66
CA LYS A 11 -13.08 -5.34 -28.19
C LYS A 11 -12.10 -4.44 -27.45
N GLY A 12 -11.69 -3.33 -28.08
CA GLY A 12 -10.68 -2.39 -27.55
C GLY A 12 -10.89 -1.97 -26.09
N ASN A 13 -12.15 -1.73 -25.67
CA ASN A 13 -12.48 -1.40 -24.28
C ASN A 13 -12.06 -2.47 -23.25
N VAL A 14 -12.09 -3.76 -23.63
CA VAL A 14 -11.67 -4.86 -22.74
C VAL A 14 -10.15 -4.92 -22.64
N MET A 15 -9.45 -4.70 -23.75
CA MET A 15 -7.99 -4.74 -23.79
C MET A 15 -7.36 -3.57 -23.03
N ASP A 16 -7.87 -2.35 -23.22
CA ASP A 16 -7.39 -1.16 -22.50
C ASP A 16 -7.67 -1.25 -21.00
N LEU A 17 -8.83 -1.79 -20.63
CA LEU A 17 -9.17 -2.05 -19.23
C LEU A 17 -8.25 -3.11 -18.62
N ALA A 18 -7.97 -4.20 -19.33
CA ALA A 18 -7.04 -5.24 -18.86
C ALA A 18 -5.63 -4.66 -18.63
N VAL A 19 -5.13 -3.88 -19.57
CA VAL A 19 -3.82 -3.20 -19.45
C VAL A 19 -3.82 -2.23 -18.28
N GLY A 20 -4.86 -1.41 -18.13
CA GLY A 20 -4.99 -0.45 -17.02
C GLY A 20 -4.99 -1.13 -15.64
N VAL A 21 -5.70 -2.25 -15.49
CA VAL A 21 -5.75 -3.00 -14.23
C VAL A 21 -4.41 -3.67 -13.92
N ILE A 22 -3.77 -4.29 -14.92
CA ILE A 22 -2.46 -4.96 -14.73
C ILE A 22 -1.39 -3.94 -14.36
N ILE A 23 -1.31 -2.83 -15.09
CA ILE A 23 -0.36 -1.76 -14.81
C ILE A 23 -0.67 -1.12 -13.46
N GLY A 24 -1.94 -0.87 -13.14
CA GLY A 24 -2.35 -0.32 -11.84
C GLY A 24 -1.94 -1.21 -10.67
N ALA A 25 -2.16 -2.53 -10.78
CA ALA A 25 -1.76 -3.49 -9.74
C ALA A 25 -0.22 -3.59 -9.60
N ALA A 26 0.51 -3.62 -10.71
CA ALA A 26 1.98 -3.63 -10.70
C ALA A 26 2.55 -2.33 -10.12
N PHE A 27 1.99 -1.18 -10.51
CA PHE A 27 2.38 0.13 -10.01
C PHE A 27 2.15 0.22 -8.51
N GLY A 28 0.99 -0.24 -8.01
CA GLY A 28 0.69 -0.32 -6.58
C GLY A 28 1.80 -1.01 -5.78
N LYS A 29 2.28 -2.17 -6.24
CA LYS A 29 3.39 -2.89 -5.60
C LYS A 29 4.70 -2.10 -5.55
N ILE A 30 5.00 -1.33 -6.60
CA ILE A 30 6.20 -0.48 -6.64
C ILE A 30 6.09 0.61 -5.58
N VAL A 31 4.91 1.24 -5.46
CA VAL A 31 4.68 2.26 -4.44
C VAL A 31 4.73 1.65 -3.04
N ASP A 32 4.11 0.50 -2.83
CA ASP A 32 4.12 -0.20 -1.55
C ASP A 32 5.55 -0.56 -1.12
N SER A 33 6.39 -1.04 -2.03
CA SER A 33 7.81 -1.33 -1.75
C SER A 33 8.60 -0.05 -1.45
N LEU A 34 8.39 1.03 -2.20
CA LEU A 34 9.02 2.32 -1.91
C LEU A 34 8.67 2.79 -0.49
N VAL A 35 7.44 2.64 -0.05
CA VAL A 35 7.04 3.06 1.30
C VAL A 35 7.59 2.11 2.37
N ASN A 36 7.32 0.81 2.23
CA ASN A 36 7.63 -0.17 3.28
C ASN A 36 9.14 -0.49 3.37
N ASP A 37 9.84 -0.54 2.25
CA ASP A 37 11.23 -0.99 2.20
C ASP A 37 12.22 0.19 2.19
N ILE A 38 11.81 1.37 1.73
CA ILE A 38 12.70 2.55 1.64
C ILE A 38 12.29 3.64 2.62
N ILE A 39 11.02 3.99 2.77
CA ILE A 39 10.65 5.12 3.64
C ILE A 39 10.54 4.70 5.12
N MET A 40 9.84 3.60 5.39
CA MET A 40 9.58 3.11 6.74
C MET A 40 10.86 2.81 7.55
N PRO A 41 11.94 2.22 7.00
CA PRO A 41 13.16 2.01 7.76
C PRO A 41 13.83 3.33 8.19
N PHE A 42 13.76 4.37 7.37
CA PHE A 42 14.33 5.68 7.70
C PHE A 42 13.48 6.40 8.75
N ILE A 43 12.15 6.34 8.64
CA ILE A 43 11.24 6.85 9.66
C ILE A 43 11.41 6.10 10.99
N GLY A 44 11.53 4.77 10.91
CA GLY A 44 11.77 3.90 12.07
C GLY A 44 13.10 4.22 12.77
N ALA A 45 14.17 4.41 12.00
CA ALA A 45 15.49 4.76 12.53
C ALA A 45 15.53 6.14 13.22
N LEU A 46 14.67 7.08 12.81
CA LEU A 46 14.64 8.45 13.34
C LEU A 46 13.73 8.64 14.56
N GLY A 47 12.87 7.68 14.90
CA GLY A 47 11.97 7.85 16.05
C GLY A 47 10.81 6.88 16.19
N GLY A 48 10.91 5.65 15.66
CA GLY A 48 10.05 4.52 16.02
C GLY A 48 8.54 4.81 15.97
N VAL A 49 7.97 4.96 14.77
CA VAL A 49 6.52 5.12 14.56
C VAL A 49 5.81 3.76 14.51
N ASP A 50 6.40 2.72 15.11
CA ASP A 50 5.82 1.39 15.11
C ASP A 50 4.97 1.15 16.36
N PHE A 51 3.68 1.45 16.23
CA PHE A 51 2.69 1.15 17.25
C PHE A 51 2.16 -0.29 17.15
N SER A 52 2.70 -1.15 16.28
CA SER A 52 2.10 -2.45 15.97
C SER A 52 1.97 -3.38 17.17
N ASN A 53 2.83 -3.21 18.18
CA ASN A 53 2.82 -4.02 19.40
C ASN A 53 1.93 -3.47 20.53
N TYR A 54 1.21 -2.38 20.30
CA TYR A 54 0.24 -1.88 21.28
C TYR A 54 -1.09 -2.60 21.11
N PHE A 55 -1.44 -3.41 22.10
CA PHE A 55 -2.69 -4.14 22.13
C PHE A 55 -3.20 -4.35 23.55
N ILE A 56 -4.50 -4.63 23.66
CA ILE A 56 -5.15 -5.04 24.91
C ILE A 56 -5.66 -6.47 24.72
N GLY A 57 -5.18 -7.40 25.54
CA GLY A 57 -5.73 -8.76 25.60
C GLY A 57 -7.15 -8.72 26.18
N LEU A 58 -8.12 -9.27 25.45
CA LEU A 58 -9.51 -9.39 25.92
C LEU A 58 -9.77 -10.72 26.63
N SER A 59 -8.78 -11.62 26.65
CA SER A 59 -8.83 -12.92 27.31
C SER A 59 -7.76 -12.99 28.41
N HIS A 60 -8.09 -13.65 29.52
CA HIS A 60 -7.18 -13.87 30.66
C HIS A 60 -5.95 -14.72 30.30
N ASN A 61 -5.97 -15.40 29.16
CA ASN A 61 -4.87 -16.24 28.68
C ASN A 61 -3.80 -15.46 27.90
N VAL A 62 -4.01 -14.17 27.63
CA VAL A 62 -3.06 -13.34 26.87
C VAL A 62 -2.01 -12.77 27.83
N THR A 63 -0.83 -13.38 27.84
CA THR A 63 0.33 -12.95 28.64
C THR A 63 1.52 -12.54 27.78
N ALA A 64 1.44 -12.76 26.47
CA ALA A 64 2.48 -12.36 25.53
C ALA A 64 2.70 -10.84 25.51
N THR A 65 3.96 -10.43 25.34
CA THR A 65 4.40 -9.03 25.19
C THR A 65 4.45 -8.56 23.74
N ASN A 66 4.27 -9.46 22.78
CA ASN A 66 4.21 -9.14 21.35
C ASN A 66 2.80 -9.42 20.80
N LEU A 67 2.42 -8.71 19.75
CA LEU A 67 1.07 -8.84 19.20
C LEU A 67 0.85 -10.19 18.50
N ALA A 68 1.92 -10.74 17.92
CA ALA A 68 1.87 -12.00 17.18
C ALA A 68 1.53 -13.20 18.07
N ASP A 69 2.13 -13.31 19.25
CA ASP A 69 1.87 -14.42 20.18
C ASP A 69 0.62 -14.15 21.03
N ALA A 70 0.30 -12.88 21.31
CA ALA A 70 -0.96 -12.52 21.94
C ALA A 70 -2.17 -12.96 21.10
N ARG A 71 -2.12 -12.77 19.77
CA ARG A 71 -3.18 -13.24 18.85
C ARG A 71 -3.35 -14.76 18.84
N LYS A 72 -2.30 -15.54 19.14
CA LYS A 72 -2.39 -17.00 19.23
C LYS A 72 -2.99 -17.47 20.56
N GLN A 73 -2.86 -16.66 21.61
CA GLN A 73 -3.32 -16.98 22.96
C GLN A 73 -4.80 -16.61 23.20
N GLY A 74 -5.37 -15.74 22.36
CA GLY A 74 -6.80 -15.42 22.43
C GLY A 74 -7.19 -14.16 21.66
N ALA A 75 -8.40 -13.67 21.96
CA ALA A 75 -8.90 -12.42 21.38
C ALA A 75 -8.09 -11.22 21.88
N VAL A 76 -7.60 -10.40 20.95
CA VAL A 76 -6.74 -9.25 21.22
C VAL A 76 -7.25 -8.03 20.48
N PHE A 77 -7.43 -6.94 21.20
CA PHE A 77 -7.75 -5.63 20.64
C PHE A 77 -6.45 -4.91 20.23
N ALA A 78 -6.09 -5.07 18.96
CA ALA A 78 -4.85 -4.61 18.34
C ALA A 78 -4.92 -3.15 17.84
N TYR A 79 -5.26 -2.20 18.71
CA TYR A 79 -5.42 -0.78 18.33
C TYR A 79 -4.14 -0.16 17.75
N GLY A 80 -2.99 -0.57 18.26
CA GLY A 80 -1.70 -0.11 17.79
C GLY A 80 -1.41 -0.49 16.34
N ASN A 81 -1.72 -1.73 15.96
CA ASN A 81 -1.61 -2.20 14.58
C ASN A 81 -2.53 -1.39 13.64
N PHE A 82 -3.77 -1.11 14.06
CA PHE A 82 -4.67 -0.27 13.27
C PHE A 82 -4.08 1.14 13.03
N ILE A 83 -3.52 1.77 14.06
CA ILE A 83 -2.87 3.09 13.94
C ILE A 83 -1.65 3.00 13.01
N THR A 84 -0.81 1.98 13.15
CA THR A 84 0.33 1.76 12.24
C THR A 84 -0.14 1.66 10.78
N VAL A 85 -1.17 0.85 10.50
CA VAL A 85 -1.71 0.70 9.14
C VAL A 85 -2.31 2.01 8.62
N ALA A 86 -3.03 2.75 9.45
CA ALA A 86 -3.60 4.05 9.08
C ALA A 86 -2.51 5.08 8.75
N LEU A 87 -1.45 5.13 9.55
CA LEU A 87 -0.28 6.00 9.30
C LEU A 87 0.45 5.60 8.02
N ASN A 88 0.67 4.31 7.80
CA ASN A 88 1.30 3.81 6.57
C ASN A 88 0.49 4.19 5.33
N PHE A 89 -0.84 4.08 5.40
CA PHE A 89 -1.72 4.52 4.33
C PHE A 89 -1.62 6.03 4.06
N LEU A 90 -1.56 6.85 5.11
CA LEU A 90 -1.40 8.31 4.96
C LEU A 90 -0.07 8.67 4.31
N ILE A 91 1.03 8.00 4.71
CA ILE A 91 2.35 8.15 4.10
C ILE A 91 2.29 7.73 2.63
N LEU A 92 1.70 6.57 2.33
CA LEU A 92 1.53 6.06 0.97
C LEU A 92 0.76 7.05 0.08
N ALA A 93 -0.38 7.55 0.56
CA ALA A 93 -1.16 8.54 -0.15
C ALA A 93 -0.37 9.83 -0.43
N PHE A 94 0.40 10.29 0.57
CA PHE A 94 1.26 11.47 0.42
C PHE A 94 2.38 11.25 -0.62
N ILE A 95 3.03 10.09 -0.63
CA ILE A 95 4.06 9.75 -1.62
C ILE A 95 3.46 9.65 -3.03
N ILE A 96 2.31 9.00 -3.20
CA ILE A 96 1.61 8.94 -4.49
C ILE A 96 1.30 10.35 -4.98
N PHE A 97 0.80 11.22 -4.11
CA PHE A 97 0.54 12.61 -4.45
C PHE A 97 1.80 13.34 -4.93
N LEU A 98 2.94 13.17 -4.24
CA LEU A 98 4.21 13.76 -4.65
C LEU A 98 4.69 13.24 -6.01
N MET A 99 4.57 11.94 -6.28
CA MET A 99 4.94 11.36 -7.57
C MET A 99 4.07 11.90 -8.72
N VAL A 100 2.75 11.92 -8.53
CA VAL A 100 1.81 12.47 -9.52
C VAL A 100 2.10 13.96 -9.76
N LYS A 101 2.36 14.71 -8.70
CA LYS A 101 2.76 16.13 -8.78
C LYS A 101 4.07 16.29 -9.55
N ALA A 102 5.07 15.44 -9.32
CA ALA A 102 6.35 15.48 -10.03
C ALA A 102 6.18 15.21 -11.53
N VAL A 103 5.43 14.17 -11.90
CA VAL A 103 5.14 13.83 -13.30
C VAL A 103 4.36 14.97 -13.98
N ASN A 104 3.33 15.50 -13.31
CA ASN A 104 2.54 16.61 -13.84
C ASN A 104 3.38 17.88 -14.01
N ASN A 105 4.33 18.13 -13.11
CA ASN A 105 5.24 19.27 -13.21
C ASN A 105 6.24 19.11 -14.37
N LEU A 106 6.77 17.90 -14.57
CA LEU A 106 7.66 17.59 -15.70
C LEU A 106 6.95 17.73 -17.04
N ARG A 107 5.72 17.19 -17.17
CA ARG A 107 4.90 17.36 -18.38
C ARG A 107 4.67 18.84 -18.70
N LYS A 108 4.30 19.64 -17.70
CA LYS A 108 4.10 21.10 -17.87
C LYS A 108 5.36 21.85 -18.29
N ARG A 109 6.57 21.36 -17.96
CA ARG A 109 7.84 21.96 -18.42
C ARG A 109 8.10 21.60 -19.88
N LEU A 110 7.94 20.33 -20.25
CA LEU A 110 8.10 19.86 -21.63
C LEU A 110 7.13 20.54 -22.61
N GLU A 111 5.90 20.82 -22.18
CA GLU A 111 4.91 21.53 -22.99
C GLU A 111 5.20 23.02 -23.17
N ARG A 112 5.98 23.65 -22.27
CA ARG A 112 6.39 25.06 -22.42
C ARG A 112 7.64 25.26 -23.27
N GLU A 113 8.42 24.19 -23.47
CA GLU A 113 9.62 24.21 -24.31
C GLU A 113 9.33 23.89 -25.79
N LYS A 114 8.09 23.50 -26.11
CA LYS A 114 7.58 23.39 -27.49
C LYS A 114 6.89 24.67 -27.93
#